data_AF-A0A8C9JRF9-F1
#
_entry.id   AF-A0A8C9JRF9-F1
#
_cell.length_a   1.000
_cell.length_b   1.000
_cell.length_c   1.000
_cell.angle_alpha   90.00
_cell.angle_beta   90.00
_cell.angle_gamma   90.00
#
_symmetry.space_group_name_H-M   'P 1'
#
loop_
_entity.id
_entity.type
_entity.pdbx_description
1 polymer ?
#
loop_
_entity_poly.entity_id
_entity_poly.type
_entity_poly.pdbx_seq_one_letter_code
_entity_poly.pdbx_strand_id
1 'polypeptide(L)'
;ALASLLRMGRQAEKQYPLKPTPEKLTPVLWPVLRPEVPRPVDIGSGPFSDICAQEISKRNADLAYVLNADPCGHCLIINNMNFCLESRLQTRTGSNIDCEKLQRRFSLLHFVVEVKHDQTAKQMVQALVELARRDHGALDCCVVVILSHGCQASHRQFPGAVYGTDGCPVSIEKIVNIFNGSGCPSLGGKPKLFFIQACGGERKDHGVEVASTSPEDRTPGSDSEPDAVPFQEGPVTFDQPDAVSSLPTPSDIFVSYSTFPGFVSWRDTKSGSWYVETLDGVFEQWARSEDLQTLLLRVANAVSQKGFYKQIPGCFNFLRKKLYFKM
;
A
#
# COMPACT_ATOMS: atom_id res chain seq x y z
N ALA A 1 -18.99 -74.82 20.57
CA ALA A 1 -19.27 -75.52 19.31
C ALA A 1 -19.67 -74.46 18.28
N LEU A 2 -19.07 -74.26 17.12
CA LEU A 2 -18.07 -75.00 16.33
C LEU A 2 -17.35 -73.99 15.39
N ALA A 3 -16.03 -74.21 15.21
CA ALA A 3 -15.12 -73.97 14.07
C ALA A 3 -15.43 -72.87 13.02
N SER A 4 -14.54 -71.90 12.75
CA SER A 4 -13.23 -71.95 12.07
C SER A 4 -13.28 -72.32 10.57
N LEU A 5 -12.93 -71.35 9.70
CA LEU A 5 -12.25 -71.63 8.43
C LEU A 5 -11.48 -70.41 7.92
N LEU A 6 -10.15 -70.50 8.06
CA LEU A 6 -9.12 -69.73 7.39
C LEU A 6 -9.21 -69.87 5.86
N ARG A 7 -9.00 -68.78 5.12
CA ARG A 7 -8.38 -68.82 3.78
C ARG A 7 -7.36 -67.71 3.63
N MET A 8 -6.10 -68.16 3.58
CA MET A 8 -4.93 -67.42 3.12
C MET A 8 -5.06 -67.10 1.62
N GLY A 9 -4.77 -65.87 1.23
CA GLY A 9 -4.65 -65.41 -0.15
C GLY A 9 -3.35 -64.61 -0.32
N ARG A 10 -2.42 -65.21 -1.04
CA ARG A 10 -1.01 -64.87 -1.31
C ARG A 10 -0.71 -63.40 -1.66
N GLN A 11 0.42 -62.93 -1.11
CA GLN A 11 1.22 -61.83 -1.63
C GLN A 11 1.65 -62.10 -3.08
N ALA A 12 1.63 -61.06 -3.91
CA ALA A 12 2.35 -61.02 -5.18
C ALA A 12 3.27 -59.79 -5.16
N GLU A 13 4.54 -60.02 -4.86
CA GLU A 13 5.63 -59.09 -5.17
C GLU A 13 5.70 -58.90 -6.69
N LYS A 14 5.80 -57.64 -7.14
CA LYS A 14 6.28 -57.30 -8.47
C LYS A 14 7.53 -56.45 -8.31
N GLN A 15 8.60 -56.95 -8.91
CA GLN A 15 9.96 -56.51 -8.71
C GLN A 15 10.56 -56.06 -10.06
N TYR A 16 11.16 -54.86 -10.04
CA TYR A 16 12.18 -54.25 -10.94
C TYR A 16 11.81 -53.74 -12.36
N PRO A 17 12.52 -52.72 -12.91
CA PRO A 17 13.93 -52.37 -12.63
C PRO A 17 14.28 -50.92 -12.24
N LEU A 18 15.43 -50.86 -11.57
CA LEU A 18 16.22 -49.68 -11.20
C LEU A 18 16.51 -48.78 -12.40
N LYS A 19 16.31 -47.47 -12.24
CA LYS A 19 16.82 -46.45 -13.17
C LYS A 19 18.16 -45.91 -12.65
N PRO A 20 19.18 -45.77 -13.50
CA PRO A 20 20.53 -45.38 -13.10
C PRO A 20 20.63 -43.89 -12.74
N THR A 21 21.41 -43.61 -11.71
CA THR A 21 21.96 -42.30 -11.35
C THR A 21 22.85 -41.74 -12.48
N PRO A 22 22.71 -40.46 -12.88
CA PRO A 22 23.70 -39.82 -13.73
C PRO A 22 24.88 -39.31 -12.90
N GLU A 23 26.07 -39.80 -13.21
CA GLU A 23 27.35 -39.28 -12.76
C GLU A 23 27.61 -37.86 -13.25
N LYS A 24 28.47 -37.15 -12.50
CA LYS A 24 29.00 -35.82 -12.80
C LYS A 24 29.63 -35.75 -14.19
N LEU A 25 29.11 -34.87 -15.04
CA LEU A 25 29.77 -34.41 -16.25
C LEU A 25 30.12 -32.92 -16.11
N THR A 26 31.43 -32.63 -16.08
CA THR A 26 31.99 -31.28 -16.20
C THR A 26 31.79 -30.75 -17.62
N PRO A 27 31.27 -29.53 -17.83
CA PRO A 27 31.23 -28.95 -19.17
C PRO A 27 32.59 -28.37 -19.55
N VAL A 28 33.08 -28.84 -20.70
CA VAL A 28 34.23 -28.32 -21.44
C VAL A 28 33.91 -26.91 -21.94
N LEU A 29 34.79 -25.95 -21.66
CA LEU A 29 34.70 -24.55 -22.13
C LEU A 29 35.08 -24.48 -23.62
N TRP A 30 34.17 -24.02 -24.47
CA TRP A 30 34.46 -23.60 -25.84
C TRP A 30 34.33 -22.07 -25.93
N PRO A 31 35.28 -21.36 -26.57
CA PRO A 31 35.33 -19.91 -26.50
C PRO A 31 34.24 -19.30 -27.38
N VAL A 32 33.35 -18.53 -26.75
CA VAL A 32 32.37 -17.67 -27.44
C VAL A 32 33.11 -16.42 -27.94
N LEU A 33 33.27 -16.30 -29.26
CA LEU A 33 33.72 -15.08 -29.93
C LEU A 33 32.67 -13.97 -29.72
N ARG A 34 33.08 -12.85 -29.11
CA ARG A 34 32.25 -11.63 -29.00
C ARG A 34 32.31 -10.86 -30.32
N PRO A 35 31.20 -10.32 -30.83
CA PRO A 35 31.24 -9.27 -31.85
C PRO A 35 31.78 -7.97 -31.23
N GLU A 36 32.77 -7.35 -31.86
CA GLU A 36 33.23 -5.99 -31.53
C GLU A 36 32.14 -4.96 -31.85
N VAL A 37 31.82 -4.09 -30.90
CA VAL A 37 31.00 -2.90 -31.10
C VAL A 37 31.95 -1.73 -31.44
N PRO A 38 31.70 -0.93 -32.49
CA PRO A 38 32.54 0.21 -32.81
C PRO A 38 32.51 1.25 -31.68
N ARG A 39 33.68 1.77 -31.31
CA ARG A 39 33.83 2.83 -30.32
C ARG A 39 33.13 4.12 -30.81
N PRO A 40 32.41 4.86 -29.94
CA PRO A 40 31.94 6.19 -30.27
C PRO A 40 33.14 7.11 -30.50
N VAL A 41 33.07 7.91 -31.57
CA VAL A 41 34.06 8.91 -31.92
C VAL A 41 33.91 10.10 -30.96
N ASP A 42 34.99 10.47 -30.28
CA ASP A 42 35.06 11.67 -29.44
C ASP A 42 34.77 12.92 -30.28
N ILE A 43 33.64 13.57 -30.02
CA ILE A 43 33.36 14.93 -30.49
C ILE A 43 33.19 15.81 -29.24
N GLY A 44 34.27 16.52 -28.93
CA GLY A 44 34.30 17.85 -28.31
C GLY A 44 33.34 18.13 -27.16
N SER A 45 33.88 18.10 -25.94
CA SER A 45 33.32 18.69 -24.74
C SER A 45 33.05 20.19 -24.91
N GLY A 46 31.79 20.56 -25.14
CA GLY A 46 31.24 21.89 -24.93
C GLY A 46 30.31 21.93 -23.71
N PRO A 47 30.03 23.10 -23.11
CA PRO A 47 29.37 23.25 -21.80
C PRO A 47 27.88 22.90 -21.77
N PHE A 48 27.36 22.15 -22.75
CA PHE A 48 25.94 21.83 -22.88
C PHE A 48 25.51 20.56 -22.12
N SER A 49 26.45 19.70 -21.69
CA SER A 49 26.10 18.46 -20.97
C SER A 49 25.58 18.70 -19.56
N ASP A 50 26.11 19.71 -18.86
CA ASP A 50 25.74 20.00 -17.46
C ASP A 50 24.37 20.66 -17.34
N ILE A 51 23.95 21.43 -18.35
CA ILE A 51 22.63 22.07 -18.39
C ILE A 51 21.54 21.01 -18.54
N CYS A 52 21.75 20.00 -19.41
CA CYS A 52 20.78 18.93 -19.64
C CYS A 52 20.61 18.04 -18.39
N ALA A 53 21.71 17.70 -17.71
CA ALA A 53 21.66 16.92 -16.47
C ALA A 53 20.97 17.68 -15.32
N GLN A 54 21.22 18.99 -15.19
CA GLN A 54 20.53 19.85 -14.21
C GLN A 54 19.05 20.05 -14.54
N GLU A 55 18.69 20.20 -15.81
CA GLU A 55 17.30 20.28 -16.30
C GLU A 55 16.53 18.97 -16.06
N ILE A 56 17.15 17.80 -16.30
CA ILE A 56 16.54 16.49 -16.04
C ILE A 56 16.38 16.25 -14.54
N SER A 57 17.37 16.63 -13.73
CA SER A 57 17.28 16.56 -12.26
C SER A 57 16.20 17.48 -11.71
N LYS A 58 16.05 18.70 -12.26
CA LYS A 58 14.97 19.64 -11.90
C LYS A 58 13.59 19.12 -12.33
N ARG A 59 13.45 18.59 -13.56
CA ARG A 59 12.20 17.96 -14.03
C ARG A 59 11.77 16.79 -13.17
N ASN A 60 12.69 15.98 -12.66
CA ASN A 60 12.37 14.91 -11.70
C ASN A 60 11.92 15.46 -10.33
N ALA A 61 12.50 16.56 -9.85
CA ALA A 61 12.09 17.21 -8.59
C ALA A 61 10.68 17.81 -8.68
N ASP A 62 10.21 18.18 -9.86
CA ASP A 62 8.83 18.63 -10.08
C ASP A 62 7.83 17.46 -10.08
N LEU A 63 8.26 16.28 -10.52
CA LEU A 63 7.40 15.10 -10.70
C LEU A 63 7.40 14.13 -9.51
N ALA A 64 8.41 14.19 -8.64
CA ALA A 64 8.54 13.32 -7.47
C ALA A 64 8.81 14.10 -6.17
N TYR A 65 8.33 13.58 -5.05
CA TYR A 65 8.74 14.07 -3.73
C TYR A 65 10.20 13.72 -3.46
N VAL A 66 10.90 14.64 -2.81
CA VAL A 66 12.28 14.42 -2.35
C VAL A 66 12.22 13.77 -0.97
N LEU A 67 12.73 12.55 -0.84
CA LEU A 67 12.85 11.79 0.42
C LEU A 67 14.33 11.50 0.70
N ASN A 68 15.10 12.54 1.02
CA ASN A 68 16.55 12.46 1.24
C ASN A 68 16.95 12.45 2.72
N ALA A 69 16.09 12.95 3.62
CA ALA A 69 16.30 12.99 5.06
C ALA A 69 16.60 11.59 5.63
N ASP A 70 17.35 11.55 6.72
CA ASP A 70 17.61 10.33 7.50
C ASP A 70 17.50 10.66 9.00
N PRO A 71 16.43 10.21 9.66
CA PRO A 71 15.33 9.40 9.15
C PRO A 71 14.43 10.15 8.14
N CYS A 72 13.74 9.41 7.27
CA CYS A 72 12.72 9.96 6.35
C CYS A 72 11.60 10.69 7.07
N GLY A 73 11.24 10.21 8.25
CA GLY A 73 9.98 10.55 8.87
C GLY A 73 9.65 9.73 10.10
N HIS A 74 8.56 10.11 10.76
CA HIS A 74 7.94 9.28 11.77
C HIS A 74 6.91 8.32 11.15
N CYS A 75 6.83 7.11 11.70
CA CYS A 75 5.80 6.14 11.39
C CYS A 75 5.11 5.71 12.69
N LEU A 76 3.84 6.06 12.86
CA LEU A 76 3.03 5.61 14.00
C LEU A 76 2.19 4.41 13.58
N ILE A 77 2.32 3.30 14.29
CA ILE A 77 1.50 2.11 14.12
C ILE A 77 0.59 1.95 15.34
N ILE A 78 -0.73 2.06 15.14
CA ILE A 78 -1.73 1.74 16.15
C ILE A 78 -2.25 0.33 15.86
N ASN A 79 -1.99 -0.60 16.77
CA ASN A 79 -2.38 -2.00 16.64
C ASN A 79 -3.37 -2.38 17.76
N ASN A 80 -4.66 -2.35 17.43
CA ASN A 80 -5.74 -2.74 18.34
C ASN A 80 -6.11 -4.20 18.09
N MET A 81 -5.76 -5.07 19.03
CA MET A 81 -5.99 -6.50 18.97
C MET A 81 -7.07 -6.94 19.97
N ASN A 82 -7.01 -6.43 21.20
CA ASN A 82 -7.88 -6.83 22.29
C ASN A 82 -8.92 -5.74 22.56
N PHE A 83 -10.20 -6.10 22.49
CA PHE A 83 -11.33 -5.18 22.67
C PHE A 83 -12.11 -5.53 23.92
N CYS A 84 -12.73 -4.53 24.55
CA CYS A 84 -13.55 -4.76 25.74
C CYS A 84 -14.76 -5.64 25.41
N LEU A 85 -15.18 -6.48 26.37
CA LEU A 85 -16.32 -7.39 26.20
C LEU A 85 -17.61 -6.65 25.84
N GLU A 86 -17.80 -5.44 26.37
CA GLU A 86 -18.97 -4.58 26.14
C GLU A 86 -19.12 -4.17 24.67
N SER A 87 -17.99 -4.01 23.95
CA SER A 87 -17.99 -3.64 22.53
C SER A 87 -18.52 -4.74 21.60
N ARG A 88 -18.56 -6.00 22.07
CA ARG A 88 -18.87 -7.21 21.27
C ARG A 88 -17.93 -7.43 20.08
N LEU A 89 -16.82 -6.69 19.99
CA LEU A 89 -15.81 -6.87 18.97
C LEU A 89 -14.88 -8.04 19.34
N GLN A 90 -14.63 -8.93 18.39
CA GLN A 90 -13.78 -10.10 18.60
C GLN A 90 -12.29 -9.74 18.64
N THR A 91 -11.49 -10.51 19.38
CA THR A 91 -10.03 -10.39 19.37
C THR A 91 -9.45 -10.58 17.97
N ARG A 92 -8.54 -9.70 17.55
CA ARG A 92 -7.91 -9.74 16.22
C ARG A 92 -6.65 -10.63 16.18
N THR A 93 -6.77 -11.90 16.54
CA THR A 93 -5.67 -12.89 16.65
C THR A 93 -4.86 -13.05 15.36
N GLY A 94 -3.63 -12.53 15.31
CA GLY A 94 -2.80 -12.47 14.11
C GLY A 94 -2.43 -11.04 13.69
N SER A 95 -3.08 -10.02 14.26
CA SER A 95 -2.73 -8.61 14.01
C SER A 95 -1.32 -8.22 14.50
N ASN A 96 -0.77 -8.95 15.47
CA ASN A 96 0.63 -8.73 15.89
C ASN A 96 1.62 -9.12 14.78
N ILE A 97 1.30 -10.15 13.99
CA ILE A 97 2.13 -10.55 12.84
C ILE A 97 2.12 -9.45 11.79
N ASP A 98 0.94 -8.87 11.53
CA ASP A 98 0.80 -7.70 10.64
C ASP A 98 1.61 -6.51 11.17
N CYS A 99 1.51 -6.23 12.47
CA CYS A 99 2.23 -5.15 13.13
C CYS A 99 3.75 -5.30 12.99
N GLU A 100 4.29 -6.50 13.26
CA GLU A 100 5.72 -6.80 13.16
C GLU A 100 6.23 -6.67 11.72
N LYS A 101 5.47 -7.17 10.73
CA LYS A 101 5.80 -7.01 9.31
C LYS A 101 5.92 -5.53 8.93
N LEU A 102 4.92 -4.72 9.28
CA LEU A 102 4.92 -3.30 8.95
C LEU A 102 5.98 -2.51 9.73
N GLN A 103 6.21 -2.85 11.01
CA GLN A 103 7.28 -2.24 11.79
C GLN A 103 8.64 -2.49 11.14
N ARG A 104 8.94 -3.74 10.76
CA ARG A 104 10.17 -4.09 10.04
C ARG A 104 10.24 -3.35 8.71
N ARG A 105 9.16 -3.36 7.93
CA ARG A 105 9.11 -2.72 6.61
C ARG A 105 9.43 -1.23 6.69
N PHE A 106 8.71 -0.47 7.52
CA PHE A 106 8.91 0.97 7.60
C PHE A 106 10.25 1.34 8.25
N SER A 107 10.79 0.50 9.14
CA SER A 107 12.16 0.68 9.63
C SER A 107 13.20 0.54 8.51
N LEU A 108 13.03 -0.45 7.61
CA LEU A 108 13.88 -0.63 6.42
C LEU A 108 13.74 0.52 5.40
N LEU A 109 12.61 1.23 5.42
CA LEU A 109 12.39 2.43 4.60
C LEU A 109 12.81 3.72 5.32
N HIS A 110 13.68 3.62 6.33
CA HIS A 110 14.25 4.74 7.09
C HIS A 110 13.24 5.58 7.88
N PHE A 111 12.13 4.99 8.34
CA PHE A 111 11.23 5.68 9.28
C PHE A 111 11.55 5.35 10.73
N VAL A 112 11.37 6.34 11.61
CA VAL A 112 11.33 6.11 13.06
C VAL A 112 9.97 5.55 13.41
N VAL A 113 9.91 4.23 13.62
CA VAL A 113 8.65 3.53 13.90
C VAL A 113 8.33 3.51 15.39
N GLU A 114 7.13 3.97 15.74
CA GLU A 114 6.55 3.88 17.09
C GLU A 114 5.28 3.03 17.03
N VAL A 115 5.20 2.01 17.88
CA VAL A 115 4.04 1.12 17.95
C VAL A 115 3.25 1.40 19.24
N LYS A 116 1.95 1.65 19.12
CA LYS A 116 1.02 1.76 20.24
C LYS A 116 -0.02 0.64 20.16
N HIS A 117 -0.05 -0.22 21.17
CA HIS A 117 -0.97 -1.35 21.25
C HIS A 117 -2.25 -0.99 22.01
N ASP A 118 -3.36 -1.59 21.60
CA ASP A 118 -4.63 -1.62 22.34
C ASP A 118 -5.10 -0.26 22.88
N GLN A 119 -5.17 0.72 21.99
CA GLN A 119 -5.58 2.09 22.31
C GLN A 119 -7.10 2.26 22.25
N THR A 120 -7.68 2.89 23.27
CA THR A 120 -9.06 3.41 23.23
C THR A 120 -9.20 4.51 22.18
N ALA A 121 -10.43 4.84 21.77
CA ALA A 121 -10.67 5.88 20.77
C ALA A 121 -10.04 7.23 21.18
N LYS A 122 -10.14 7.57 22.47
CA LYS A 122 -9.52 8.79 23.02
C LYS A 122 -8.00 8.75 22.95
N GLN A 123 -7.40 7.62 23.32
CA GLN A 123 -5.94 7.44 23.27
C GLN A 123 -5.41 7.44 21.83
N MET A 124 -6.15 6.87 20.87
CA MET A 124 -5.81 6.95 19.45
C MET A 124 -5.74 8.40 18.98
N VAL A 125 -6.78 9.19 19.26
CA VAL A 125 -6.81 10.62 18.90
C VAL A 125 -5.66 11.37 19.57
N GLN A 126 -5.40 11.10 20.86
CA GLN A 126 -4.30 11.73 21.57
C GLN A 126 -2.94 11.40 20.93
N ALA A 127 -2.67 10.14 20.62
CA ALA A 127 -1.41 9.73 19.98
C ALA A 127 -1.22 10.38 18.60
N LEU A 128 -2.29 10.51 17.82
CA LEU A 128 -2.25 11.17 16.51
C LEU A 128 -1.99 12.68 16.65
N VAL A 129 -2.62 13.33 17.62
CA VAL A 129 -2.37 14.75 17.93
C VAL A 129 -0.95 14.96 18.43
N GLU A 130 -0.43 14.07 19.27
CA GLU A 130 0.96 14.09 19.73
C GLU A 130 1.94 13.98 18.55
N LEU A 131 1.69 13.07 17.60
CA LEU A 131 2.49 12.94 16.39
C LEU A 131 2.44 14.19 15.52
N ALA A 132 1.25 14.74 15.27
CA ALA A 132 1.07 15.94 14.46
C ALA A 132 1.73 17.19 15.08
N ARG A 133 1.86 17.25 16.41
CA ARG A 133 2.54 18.33 17.13
C ARG A 133 4.06 18.24 17.13
N ARG A 134 4.65 17.11 16.71
CA ARG A 134 6.11 17.00 16.60
C ARG A 134 6.64 17.95 15.52
N ASP A 135 7.91 18.32 15.67
CA ASP A 135 8.59 19.06 14.61
C ASP A 135 9.02 18.10 13.50
N HIS A 136 8.37 18.23 12.33
CA HIS A 136 8.70 17.49 11.12
C HIS A 136 9.56 18.31 10.16
N GLY A 137 10.07 19.47 10.57
CA GLY A 137 10.81 20.41 9.72
C GLY A 137 11.98 19.76 8.99
N ALA A 138 12.77 18.95 9.70
CA ALA A 138 13.92 18.22 9.17
C ALA A 138 13.59 16.86 8.53
N LEU A 139 12.31 16.47 8.50
CA LEU A 139 11.82 15.19 7.94
C LEU A 139 11.15 15.43 6.60
N ASP A 140 10.99 14.37 5.79
CA ASP A 140 10.40 14.47 4.45
C ASP A 140 9.01 13.86 4.34
N CYS A 141 8.65 12.94 5.23
CA CYS A 141 7.39 12.20 5.15
C CYS A 141 6.82 11.88 6.55
N CYS A 142 5.52 11.62 6.63
CA CYS A 142 4.88 11.07 7.82
C CYS A 142 4.00 9.88 7.44
N VAL A 143 4.06 8.82 8.23
CA VAL A 143 3.27 7.60 8.02
C VAL A 143 2.43 7.31 9.26
N VAL A 144 1.17 6.94 9.05
CA VAL A 144 0.26 6.43 10.08
C VAL A 144 -0.32 5.11 9.59
N VAL A 145 -0.17 4.06 10.39
CA VAL A 145 -0.76 2.74 10.15
C VAL A 145 -1.76 2.46 11.26
N ILE A 146 -2.96 2.02 10.89
CA ILE A 146 -3.99 1.62 11.87
C ILE A 146 -4.47 0.21 11.54
N LEU A 147 -4.29 -0.70 12.49
CA LEU A 147 -4.76 -2.08 12.45
C LEU A 147 -5.87 -2.24 13.50
N SER A 148 -7.13 -2.26 13.08
CA SER A 148 -8.28 -2.38 14.01
C SER A 148 -9.50 -3.00 13.33
N HIS A 149 -10.61 -3.11 14.07
CA HIS A 149 -11.93 -3.22 13.47
C HIS A 149 -12.35 -1.89 12.88
N GLY A 150 -13.27 -1.93 11.92
CA GLY A 150 -13.82 -0.73 11.30
C GLY A 150 -15.31 -0.84 11.06
N CYS A 151 -15.91 0.31 10.76
CA CYS A 151 -17.32 0.41 10.40
C CYS A 151 -17.52 1.50 9.35
N GLN A 152 -18.70 1.47 8.73
CA GLN A 152 -19.12 2.54 7.85
C GLN A 152 -19.44 3.79 8.68
N ALA A 153 -19.03 4.96 8.18
CA ALA A 153 -19.32 6.24 8.81
C ALA A 153 -19.73 7.26 7.74
N SER A 154 -20.68 8.12 8.09
CA SER A 154 -21.02 9.30 7.29
C SER A 154 -19.80 10.20 7.18
N HIS A 155 -19.49 10.65 5.98
CA HIS A 155 -18.29 11.42 5.68
C HIS A 155 -18.56 12.38 4.53
N ARG A 156 -17.74 13.42 4.42
CA ARG A 156 -17.71 14.30 3.25
C ARG A 156 -16.58 13.95 2.30
N GLN A 157 -15.44 13.53 2.84
CA GLN A 157 -14.21 13.32 2.06
C GLN A 157 -13.65 11.92 2.20
N PHE A 158 -13.50 11.42 3.43
CA PHE A 158 -12.83 10.15 3.70
C PHE A 158 -13.79 9.15 4.35
N PRO A 159 -14.16 8.05 3.65
CA PRO A 159 -15.11 7.07 4.17
C PRO A 159 -14.57 6.25 5.33
N GLY A 160 -15.49 5.85 6.20
CA GLY A 160 -15.25 4.84 7.22
C GLY A 160 -14.69 5.36 8.53
N ALA A 161 -14.64 4.46 9.50
CA ALA A 161 -14.11 4.69 10.83
C ALA A 161 -13.40 3.44 11.34
N VAL A 162 -12.53 3.65 12.33
CA VAL A 162 -11.79 2.60 13.05
C VAL A 162 -12.19 2.60 14.51
N TYR A 163 -12.32 1.43 15.11
CA TYR A 163 -12.65 1.31 16.53
C TYR A 163 -11.42 1.43 17.42
N GLY A 164 -11.58 2.13 18.54
CA GLY A 164 -10.74 1.94 19.71
C GLY A 164 -11.06 0.63 20.44
N THR A 165 -10.21 0.24 21.38
CA THR A 165 -10.43 -0.96 22.21
C THR A 165 -11.65 -0.88 23.13
N ASP A 166 -12.14 0.34 23.37
CA ASP A 166 -13.40 0.67 24.03
C ASP A 166 -14.64 0.46 23.15
N GLY A 167 -14.47 0.08 21.88
CA GLY A 167 -15.58 -0.04 20.93
C GLY A 167 -16.13 1.30 20.45
N CYS A 168 -15.49 2.42 20.80
CA CYS A 168 -15.87 3.74 20.29
C CYS A 168 -15.20 3.99 18.92
N PRO A 169 -15.93 4.49 17.91
CA PRO A 169 -15.36 4.74 16.59
C PRO A 169 -14.63 6.09 16.51
N VAL A 170 -13.57 6.12 15.71
CA VAL A 170 -12.87 7.34 15.26
C VAL A 170 -12.93 7.38 13.73
N SER A 171 -13.55 8.42 13.16
CA SER A 171 -13.66 8.53 11.71
C SER A 171 -12.31 8.76 11.05
N ILE A 172 -12.11 8.18 9.87
CA ILE A 172 -10.88 8.39 9.09
C ILE A 172 -10.74 9.86 8.69
N GLU A 173 -11.87 10.52 8.37
CA GLU A 173 -11.89 11.97 8.13
C GLU A 173 -11.31 12.77 9.31
N LYS A 174 -11.68 12.42 10.56
CA LYS A 174 -11.11 13.07 11.74
C LYS A 174 -9.61 12.81 11.86
N ILE A 175 -9.16 11.57 11.61
CA ILE A 175 -7.75 11.18 11.68
C ILE A 175 -6.91 11.97 10.67
N VAL A 176 -7.35 12.01 9.42
CA VAL A 176 -6.66 12.72 8.34
C VAL A 176 -6.60 14.22 8.59
N ASN A 177 -7.71 14.82 9.07
CA ASN A 177 -7.80 16.25 9.33
C ASN A 177 -6.90 16.74 10.48
N ILE A 178 -6.40 15.86 11.36
CA ILE A 178 -5.38 16.22 12.35
C ILE A 178 -4.06 16.67 11.66
N PHE A 179 -3.76 16.17 10.46
CA PHE A 179 -2.51 16.43 9.73
C PHE A 179 -2.67 17.42 8.58
N ASN A 180 -3.77 18.20 8.54
CA ASN A 180 -3.93 19.25 7.55
C ASN A 180 -2.98 20.44 7.81
N GLY A 181 -2.96 21.43 6.90
CA GLY A 181 -2.04 22.57 6.98
C GLY A 181 -2.13 23.41 8.26
N SER A 182 -3.28 23.41 8.97
CA SER A 182 -3.43 24.10 10.25
C SER A 182 -3.08 23.21 11.46
N GLY A 183 -3.32 21.90 11.37
CA GLY A 183 -3.02 20.94 12.43
C GLY A 183 -1.56 20.51 12.49
N CYS A 184 -0.85 20.51 11.35
CA CYS A 184 0.55 20.12 11.26
C CYS A 184 1.31 20.92 10.17
N PRO A 185 1.63 22.20 10.41
CA PRO A 185 2.26 23.06 9.40
C PRO A 185 3.66 22.58 8.98
N SER A 186 4.39 21.89 9.85
CA SER A 186 5.73 21.32 9.55
C SER A 186 5.70 20.20 8.49
N LEU A 187 4.52 19.65 8.20
CA LEU A 187 4.26 18.70 7.09
C LEU A 187 3.62 19.38 5.86
N GLY A 188 3.60 20.71 5.81
CA GLY A 188 3.18 21.46 4.62
C GLY A 188 4.05 21.10 3.42
N GLY A 189 3.43 20.68 2.32
CA GLY A 189 4.15 20.27 1.11
C GLY A 189 4.75 18.86 1.14
N LYS A 190 4.63 18.14 2.27
CA LYS A 190 5.25 16.83 2.49
C LYS A 190 4.20 15.70 2.46
N PRO A 191 4.52 14.52 1.91
CA PRO A 191 3.61 13.38 1.85
C PRO A 191 3.22 12.85 3.23
N LYS A 192 1.92 12.70 3.44
CA LYS A 192 1.28 12.19 4.66
C LYS A 192 0.50 10.92 4.29
N LEU A 193 1.02 9.77 4.68
CA LEU A 193 0.54 8.46 4.25
C LEU A 193 -0.22 7.77 5.37
N PHE A 194 -1.43 7.29 5.07
CA PHE A 194 -2.30 6.58 5.99
C PHE A 194 -2.59 5.18 5.44
N PHE A 195 -2.26 4.13 6.18
CA PHE A 195 -2.55 2.74 5.81
C PHE A 195 -3.56 2.16 6.80
N ILE A 196 -4.78 1.92 6.32
CA ILE A 196 -5.93 1.56 7.15
C ILE A 196 -6.32 0.10 6.89
N GLN A 197 -5.91 -0.77 7.80
CA GLN A 197 -6.37 -2.15 7.88
C GLN A 197 -7.55 -2.24 8.85
N ALA A 198 -8.74 -2.09 8.29
CA ALA A 198 -10.01 -2.19 8.99
C ALA A 198 -11.13 -2.61 8.03
N CYS A 199 -12.18 -3.26 8.56
CA CYS A 199 -13.36 -3.59 7.76
C CYS A 199 -14.09 -2.30 7.37
N GLY A 200 -14.49 -2.19 6.10
CA GLY A 200 -15.31 -1.07 5.62
C GLY A 200 -16.81 -1.22 5.95
N GLY A 201 -17.24 -2.43 6.33
CA GLY A 201 -18.62 -2.79 6.67
C GLY A 201 -18.79 -4.31 6.80
N GLU A 202 -20.02 -4.78 6.95
CA GLU A 202 -20.36 -6.20 7.17
C GLU A 202 -20.65 -6.99 5.87
N ARG A 203 -20.68 -6.32 4.71
CA ARG A 203 -21.03 -6.97 3.43
C ARG A 203 -19.89 -7.87 2.96
N LYS A 204 -20.21 -9.14 2.70
CA LYS A 204 -19.29 -10.10 2.08
C LYS A 204 -19.46 -10.04 0.55
N ASP A 205 -18.37 -9.88 -0.17
CA ASP A 205 -18.37 -9.90 -1.63
C ASP A 205 -18.10 -11.32 -2.14
N HIS A 206 -19.03 -11.84 -2.94
CA HIS A 206 -18.92 -13.14 -3.58
C HIS A 206 -18.22 -13.06 -4.95
N GLY A 207 -17.97 -11.85 -5.45
CA GLY A 207 -17.43 -11.61 -6.78
C GLY A 207 -18.44 -11.87 -7.90
N VAL A 208 -17.98 -11.65 -9.12
CA VAL A 208 -18.67 -12.02 -10.37
C VAL A 208 -17.73 -12.94 -11.15
N GLU A 209 -18.26 -13.99 -11.78
CA GLU A 209 -17.44 -14.86 -12.64
C GLU A 209 -16.95 -14.08 -13.87
N VAL A 210 -15.64 -13.92 -13.99
CA VAL A 210 -15.01 -13.32 -15.18
C VAL A 210 -14.46 -14.45 -16.02
N ALA A 211 -15.07 -14.69 -17.19
CA ALA A 211 -14.51 -15.58 -18.19
C ALA A 211 -13.15 -15.01 -18.65
N SER A 212 -12.12 -15.84 -18.64
CA SER A 212 -10.78 -15.44 -19.11
C SER A 212 -10.77 -15.31 -20.63
N THR A 213 -11.30 -14.22 -21.17
CA THR A 213 -11.24 -13.93 -22.61
C THR A 213 -9.92 -13.25 -22.93
N SER A 214 -9.07 -13.93 -23.71
CA SER A 214 -7.94 -13.32 -24.41
C SER A 214 -8.43 -12.17 -25.30
N PRO A 215 -7.62 -11.12 -25.51
CA PRO A 215 -8.07 -9.93 -26.21
C PRO A 215 -8.27 -10.22 -27.70
N GLU A 216 -9.52 -10.24 -28.14
CA GLU A 216 -9.86 -10.01 -29.55
C GLU A 216 -10.39 -8.58 -29.70
N ASP A 217 -9.62 -7.85 -30.50
CA ASP A 217 -9.82 -6.49 -30.97
C ASP A 217 -11.08 -6.37 -31.83
N ARG A 218 -12.10 -5.62 -31.36
CA ARG A 218 -13.10 -4.89 -32.19
C ARG A 218 -13.75 -3.72 -31.44
N THR A 219 -13.38 -2.50 -31.81
CA THR A 219 -14.27 -1.31 -31.84
C THR A 219 -15.22 -1.40 -33.05
N PRO A 220 -16.45 -0.84 -33.03
CA PRO A 220 -16.64 0.62 -32.98
C PRO A 220 -17.89 1.16 -32.24
N GLY A 221 -17.73 2.39 -31.74
CA GLY A 221 -18.70 3.48 -31.85
C GLY A 221 -19.90 3.49 -30.89
N SER A 222 -19.81 4.32 -29.85
CA SER A 222 -20.97 5.05 -29.33
C SER A 222 -20.51 6.34 -28.67
N ASP A 223 -20.93 7.46 -29.24
CA ASP A 223 -20.71 8.79 -28.70
C ASP A 223 -21.40 8.91 -27.33
N SER A 224 -20.69 9.46 -26.34
CA SER A 224 -21.22 9.82 -25.03
C SER A 224 -20.53 11.09 -24.59
N GLU A 225 -21.26 12.20 -24.76
CA GLU A 225 -20.88 13.54 -24.35
C GLU A 225 -20.74 13.66 -22.81
N PRO A 226 -19.86 14.54 -22.30
CA PRO A 226 -19.67 14.77 -20.88
C PRO A 226 -20.81 15.58 -20.24
N ASP A 227 -21.29 15.13 -19.08
CA ASP A 227 -22.41 15.69 -18.31
C ASP A 227 -22.00 16.86 -17.38
N ALA A 228 -20.95 17.61 -17.75
CA ALA A 228 -20.41 18.71 -16.94
C ALA A 228 -20.09 19.95 -17.78
N VAL A 229 -20.85 21.02 -17.56
CA VAL A 229 -20.61 22.35 -18.12
C VAL A 229 -19.63 23.15 -17.24
N PRO A 230 -18.62 23.84 -17.81
CA PRO A 230 -17.89 24.87 -17.10
C PRO A 230 -18.81 26.08 -16.88
N PHE A 231 -18.90 26.55 -15.64
CA PHE A 231 -19.55 27.81 -15.32
C PHE A 231 -18.74 28.96 -15.95
N GLN A 232 -19.33 29.74 -16.86
CA GLN A 232 -18.69 30.91 -17.44
C GLN A 232 -18.79 32.14 -16.52
N GLU A 233 -17.71 32.90 -16.50
CA GLU A 233 -17.45 34.12 -15.74
C GLU A 233 -18.39 35.28 -16.13
N GLY A 234 -18.79 36.07 -15.13
CA GLY A 234 -19.17 37.46 -15.31
C GLY A 234 -17.97 38.37 -15.07
N PRO A 235 -17.89 39.57 -15.70
CA PRO A 235 -16.71 40.41 -15.64
C PRO A 235 -16.68 41.17 -14.31
N VAL A 236 -15.69 40.89 -13.46
CA VAL A 236 -15.29 41.83 -12.40
C VAL A 236 -13.77 41.89 -12.35
N THR A 237 -13.25 43.00 -12.89
CA THR A 237 -11.88 43.47 -12.73
C THR A 237 -11.60 43.81 -11.28
N PHE A 238 -10.69 43.10 -10.62
CA PHE A 238 -9.80 43.63 -9.58
C PHE A 238 -8.55 42.74 -9.54
N ASP A 239 -7.44 43.27 -10.04
CA ASP A 239 -6.11 42.67 -9.88
C ASP A 239 -5.75 42.67 -8.39
N GLN A 240 -5.83 41.50 -7.75
CA GLN A 240 -5.35 41.30 -6.39
C GLN A 240 -4.07 40.44 -6.45
N PRO A 241 -2.90 40.95 -6.01
CA PRO A 241 -1.65 40.21 -6.06
C PRO A 241 -1.54 39.26 -4.86
N ASP A 242 -2.44 38.28 -4.75
CA ASP A 242 -2.40 37.27 -3.68
C ASP A 242 -1.82 35.94 -4.17
N ALA A 243 -0.77 36.01 -4.98
CA ALA A 243 0.10 34.86 -5.27
C ALA A 243 0.99 34.51 -4.06
N VAL A 244 0.38 34.35 -2.88
CA VAL A 244 0.96 33.46 -1.87
C VAL A 244 0.66 32.05 -2.36
N SER A 245 1.70 31.22 -2.48
CA SER A 245 1.61 29.82 -2.85
C SER A 245 0.76 29.04 -1.83
N SER A 246 -0.55 29.16 -1.92
CA SER A 246 -1.51 28.53 -1.02
C SER A 246 -1.87 27.16 -1.57
N LEU A 247 -1.56 26.12 -0.79
CA LEU A 247 -1.94 24.76 -1.11
C LEU A 247 -3.39 24.52 -0.67
N PRO A 248 -4.21 23.76 -1.44
CA PRO A 248 -5.53 23.33 -1.01
C PRO A 248 -5.49 22.59 0.34
N THR A 249 -6.57 22.70 1.13
CA THR A 249 -6.63 22.18 2.51
C THR A 249 -6.24 20.69 2.66
N PRO A 250 -6.63 19.75 1.77
CA PRO A 250 -6.15 18.36 1.80
C PRO A 250 -5.01 18.12 0.80
N SER A 251 -3.91 18.86 0.87
CA SER A 251 -2.75 18.63 -0.01
C SER A 251 -1.76 17.61 0.57
N ASP A 252 -1.21 16.77 -0.31
CA ASP A 252 -0.17 15.79 0.00
C ASP A 252 -0.64 14.71 0.99
N ILE A 253 -1.93 14.35 0.93
CA ILE A 253 -2.55 13.28 1.73
C ILE A 253 -2.71 12.04 0.85
N PHE A 254 -2.37 10.88 1.40
CA PHE A 254 -2.64 9.59 0.76
C PHE A 254 -3.25 8.63 1.77
N VAL A 255 -4.42 8.08 1.48
CA VAL A 255 -5.09 7.12 2.38
C VAL A 255 -5.32 5.81 1.64
N SER A 256 -4.64 4.74 2.05
CA SER A 256 -4.83 3.38 1.56
C SER A 256 -5.77 2.62 2.49
N TYR A 257 -6.81 2.00 1.92
CA TYR A 257 -7.75 1.14 2.62
C TYR A 257 -7.53 -0.31 2.21
N SER A 258 -7.50 -1.20 3.19
CA SER A 258 -7.36 -2.65 2.96
C SER A 258 -8.51 -3.27 2.16
N THR A 259 -9.69 -2.65 2.14
CA THR A 259 -10.87 -3.09 1.40
C THR A 259 -11.71 -1.88 1.00
N PHE A 260 -12.51 -2.03 -0.06
CA PHE A 260 -13.47 -1.02 -0.48
C PHE A 260 -14.47 -0.73 0.66
N PRO A 261 -14.83 0.56 0.89
CA PRO A 261 -15.80 0.93 1.91
C PRO A 261 -17.10 0.12 1.80
N GLY A 262 -17.61 -0.36 2.94
CA GLY A 262 -18.79 -1.22 3.02
C GLY A 262 -18.50 -2.73 3.02
N PHE A 263 -17.28 -3.18 2.71
CA PHE A 263 -16.93 -4.61 2.60
C PHE A 263 -16.01 -5.12 3.72
N VAL A 264 -16.01 -6.43 3.92
CA VAL A 264 -15.16 -7.11 4.92
C VAL A 264 -13.70 -7.17 4.46
N SER A 265 -12.77 -6.98 5.40
CA SER A 265 -11.34 -7.24 5.18
C SER A 265 -10.94 -8.56 5.84
N TRP A 266 -10.31 -9.46 5.07
CA TRP A 266 -10.01 -10.83 5.48
C TRP A 266 -8.64 -10.96 6.14
N ARG A 267 -8.57 -11.90 7.08
CA ARG A 267 -7.38 -12.14 7.88
C ARG A 267 -7.27 -13.60 8.26
N ASP A 268 -6.06 -14.14 8.12
CA ASP A 268 -5.68 -15.43 8.64
C ASP A 268 -5.04 -15.26 10.04
N THR A 269 -5.26 -16.25 10.90
CA THR A 269 -4.78 -16.18 12.29
C THR A 269 -3.29 -16.48 12.44
N LYS A 270 -2.68 -17.14 11.46
CA LYS A 270 -1.28 -17.57 11.47
C LYS A 270 -0.39 -16.77 10.51
N SER A 271 -0.91 -16.30 9.37
CA SER A 271 -0.12 -15.52 8.41
C SER A 271 -0.35 -14.01 8.48
N GLY A 272 -1.45 -13.56 9.09
CA GLY A 272 -1.85 -12.15 9.17
C GLY A 272 -2.94 -11.77 8.16
N SER A 273 -3.16 -10.48 7.93
CA SER A 273 -4.16 -10.00 6.98
C SER A 273 -3.68 -10.17 5.54
N TRP A 274 -4.60 -10.48 4.63
CA TRP A 274 -4.26 -10.62 3.22
C TRP A 274 -3.67 -9.34 2.65
N TYR A 275 -4.19 -8.19 3.09
CA TYR A 275 -3.70 -6.89 2.66
C TYR A 275 -2.29 -6.60 3.18
N VAL A 276 -2.03 -6.77 4.48
CA VAL A 276 -0.72 -6.45 5.07
C VAL A 276 0.36 -7.42 4.60
N GLU A 277 0.04 -8.72 4.53
CA GLU A 277 0.95 -9.72 3.97
C GLU A 277 1.34 -9.38 2.52
N THR A 278 0.36 -9.02 1.70
CA THR A 278 0.62 -8.66 0.29
C THR A 278 1.37 -7.34 0.18
N LEU A 279 1.03 -6.34 1.01
CA LEU A 279 1.69 -5.04 1.02
C LEU A 279 3.16 -5.18 1.39
N ASP A 280 3.49 -5.92 2.44
CA ASP A 280 4.88 -6.14 2.84
C ASP A 280 5.67 -6.88 1.75
N GLY A 281 5.09 -7.93 1.15
CA GLY A 281 5.73 -8.68 0.06
C GLY A 281 5.97 -7.85 -1.21
N VAL A 282 5.01 -6.99 -1.58
CA VAL A 282 5.15 -6.06 -2.71
C VAL A 282 6.23 -5.01 -2.41
N PHE A 283 6.24 -4.45 -1.20
CA PHE A 283 7.22 -3.44 -0.83
C PHE A 283 8.64 -4.03 -0.78
N GLU A 284 8.81 -5.26 -0.32
CA GLU A 284 10.12 -5.96 -0.37
C GLU A 284 10.67 -6.04 -1.78
N GLN A 285 9.84 -6.40 -2.74
CA GLN A 285 10.27 -6.69 -4.11
C GLN A 285 10.44 -5.42 -4.95
N TRP A 286 9.54 -4.45 -4.80
CA TRP A 286 9.35 -3.39 -5.80
C TRP A 286 9.57 -1.96 -5.26
N ALA A 287 9.67 -1.75 -3.95
CA ALA A 287 9.79 -0.38 -3.40
C ALA A 287 11.08 0.35 -3.80
N ARG A 288 12.11 -0.37 -4.28
CA ARG A 288 13.35 0.24 -4.81
C ARG A 288 13.17 0.92 -6.16
N SER A 289 12.18 0.50 -6.95
CA SER A 289 12.07 0.89 -8.36
C SER A 289 10.73 1.52 -8.72
N GLU A 290 9.71 1.39 -7.88
CA GLU A 290 8.35 1.82 -8.18
C GLU A 290 7.83 2.82 -7.16
N ASP A 291 6.96 3.72 -7.62
CA ASP A 291 6.30 4.68 -6.76
C ASP A 291 5.13 4.05 -6.00
N LEU A 292 4.71 4.69 -4.91
CA LEU A 292 3.65 4.21 -4.01
C LEU A 292 2.35 3.82 -4.73
N GLN A 293 1.93 4.55 -5.77
CA GLN A 293 0.68 4.22 -6.47
C GLN A 293 0.82 2.92 -7.24
N THR A 294 1.94 2.74 -7.93
CA THR A 294 2.26 1.50 -8.65
C THR A 294 2.37 0.31 -7.69
N LEU A 295 3.01 0.49 -6.53
CA LEU A 295 3.06 -0.53 -5.48
C LEU A 295 1.65 -0.93 -5.03
N LEU A 296 0.77 0.04 -4.75
CA LEU A 296 -0.58 -0.27 -4.29
C LEU A 296 -1.49 -0.83 -5.38
N LEU A 297 -1.23 -0.53 -6.65
CA LEU A 297 -1.89 -1.21 -7.78
C LEU A 297 -1.53 -2.70 -7.80
N ARG A 298 -0.26 -3.06 -7.56
CA ARG A 298 0.16 -4.46 -7.41
C ARG A 298 -0.52 -5.13 -6.22
N VAL A 299 -0.61 -4.43 -5.08
CA VAL A 299 -1.33 -4.94 -3.90
C VAL A 299 -2.80 -5.18 -4.23
N ALA A 300 -3.48 -4.23 -4.87
CA ALA A 300 -4.89 -4.39 -5.25
C ALA A 300 -5.11 -5.60 -6.17
N ASN A 301 -4.26 -5.77 -7.19
CA ASN A 301 -4.32 -6.91 -8.10
C ASN A 301 -4.05 -8.25 -7.40
N ALA A 302 -3.06 -8.31 -6.52
CA ALA A 302 -2.74 -9.55 -5.82
C ALA A 302 -3.80 -9.92 -4.77
N VAL A 303 -4.38 -8.95 -4.06
CA VAL A 303 -5.44 -9.22 -3.07
C VAL A 303 -6.76 -9.60 -3.74
N SER A 304 -7.12 -9.01 -4.88
CA SER A 304 -8.38 -9.31 -5.59
C SER A 304 -8.46 -10.75 -6.10
N GLN A 305 -7.31 -11.37 -6.34
CA GLN A 305 -7.20 -12.77 -6.77
C GLN A 305 -7.25 -13.77 -5.61
N LYS A 306 -7.18 -13.33 -4.35
CA LYS A 306 -7.19 -14.22 -3.19
C LYS A 306 -8.60 -14.71 -2.84
N GLY A 307 -8.67 -15.98 -2.44
CA GLY A 307 -9.79 -16.57 -1.74
C GLY A 307 -11.08 -16.76 -2.55
N PHE A 308 -12.03 -17.42 -1.87
CA PHE A 308 -13.40 -17.60 -2.37
C PHE A 308 -14.20 -16.29 -2.29
N TYR A 309 -14.17 -15.63 -1.13
CA TYR A 309 -14.68 -14.26 -0.98
C TYR A 309 -13.68 -13.25 -1.53
N LYS A 310 -14.18 -12.18 -2.13
CA LYS A 310 -13.36 -11.15 -2.75
C LYS A 310 -13.07 -9.99 -1.80
N GLN A 311 -11.92 -9.36 -2.03
CA GLN A 311 -11.47 -8.17 -1.33
C GLN A 311 -10.71 -7.30 -2.34
N ILE A 312 -11.10 -6.04 -2.45
CA ILE A 312 -10.41 -5.07 -3.32
C ILE A 312 -9.91 -3.92 -2.45
N PRO A 313 -8.59 -3.85 -2.17
CA PRO A 313 -7.98 -2.67 -1.57
C PRO A 313 -8.15 -1.46 -2.46
N GLY A 314 -8.22 -0.27 -1.86
CA GLY A 314 -8.37 1.00 -2.57
C GLY A 314 -7.53 2.10 -1.97
N CYS A 315 -7.48 3.25 -2.62
CA CYS A 315 -6.85 4.43 -2.06
C CYS A 315 -7.55 5.73 -2.46
N PHE A 316 -7.42 6.73 -1.59
CA PHE A 316 -7.73 8.12 -1.87
C PHE A 316 -6.42 8.87 -1.96
N ASN A 317 -6.11 9.36 -3.16
CA ASN A 317 -4.84 9.98 -3.47
C ASN A 317 -5.02 11.48 -3.71
N PHE A 318 -4.42 12.28 -2.83
CA PHE A 318 -4.31 13.73 -2.95
C PHE A 318 -2.83 14.17 -2.93
N LEU A 319 -1.92 13.27 -3.31
CA LEU A 319 -0.52 13.58 -3.58
C LEU A 319 -0.43 14.39 -4.87
N ARG A 320 0.50 15.34 -4.90
CA ARG A 320 0.77 16.21 -6.05
C ARG A 320 1.93 15.71 -6.90
N LYS A 321 2.74 14.80 -6.37
CA LYS A 321 3.93 14.22 -7.00
C LYS A 321 3.99 12.72 -6.78
N LYS A 322 4.79 12.01 -7.57
CA LYS A 322 5.10 10.59 -7.30
C LYS A 322 5.90 10.47 -6.00
N LEU A 323 5.66 9.39 -5.26
CA LEU A 323 6.42 9.09 -4.05
C LEU A 323 7.20 7.81 -4.24
N TYR A 324 8.52 7.92 -4.22
CA TYR A 324 9.43 6.79 -4.18
C TYR A 324 10.00 6.69 -2.77
N PHE A 325 9.98 5.49 -2.19
CA PHE A 325 10.55 5.30 -0.86
C PHE A 325 12.08 5.30 -0.92
N LYS A 326 12.70 5.87 0.11
CA LYS A 326 14.12 5.69 0.39
C LYS A 326 14.35 4.27 0.92
N MET A 327 15.48 3.69 0.54
CA MET A 327 15.91 2.32 0.84
C MET A 327 17.37 2.30 1.29
#